data_AF-A0A183U9L7-F1
#
_entry.id   AF-A0A183U9L7-F1
#
_cell.length_a   1.000
_cell.length_b   1.000
_cell.length_c   1.000
_cell.angle_alpha   90.00
_cell.angle_beta   90.00
_cell.angle_gamma   90.00
#
_symmetry.space_group_name_H-M   'P 1'
#
loop_
_entity.id
_entity.type
_entity.pdbx_description
1 polymer ?
#
loop_
_entity_poly.entity_id
_entity_poly.type
_entity_poly.pdbx_seq_one_letter_code
_entity_poly.pdbx_strand_id
1 'polypeptide(L)'
;MKAIADRYVQLSHGEVEKTVEIKPYVLDDQPCDECGGERCAHRPAPFFCPHLSCLQYYCEKCWESIHASRAREDHKPLVKEA
;
A
#
# COMPACT_ATOMS: atom_id res chain seq x y z
N MET A 1 10.00 1.69 10.26
CA MET A 1 10.11 1.53 8.79
C MET A 1 10.75 2.79 8.21
N LYS A 2 12.06 2.78 7.92
CA LYS A 2 12.79 3.97 7.39
C LYS A 2 12.84 3.98 5.85
N ALA A 3 12.93 2.80 5.23
CA ALA A 3 13.09 2.66 3.78
C ALA A 3 11.92 3.20 2.94
N ILE A 4 10.67 2.94 3.34
CA ILE A 4 9.49 3.44 2.62
C ILE A 4 9.26 4.93 2.91
N ALA A 5 9.55 5.36 4.14
CA ALA A 5 9.41 6.77 4.54
C ALA A 5 10.35 7.70 3.76
N ASP A 6 11.57 7.25 3.48
CA ASP A 6 12.55 8.07 2.78
C ASP A 6 12.25 8.21 1.28
N ARG A 7 11.32 7.40 0.70
CA ARG A 7 10.81 7.33 -0.70
C ARG A 7 11.84 7.30 -1.82
N TYR A 8 12.89 8.09 -1.71
CA TYR A 8 14.06 8.17 -2.56
C TYR A 8 15.30 7.85 -1.73
N VAL A 9 16.15 6.98 -2.25
CA VAL A 9 17.46 6.72 -1.66
C VAL A 9 18.54 7.01 -2.69
N GLN A 10 19.62 7.66 -2.24
CA GLN A 10 20.79 7.91 -3.05
C GLN A 10 21.73 6.70 -2.92
N LEU A 11 22.03 6.07 -4.05
CA LEU A 11 22.96 4.95 -4.16
C LEU A 11 24.24 5.45 -4.81
N SER A 12 25.37 5.21 -4.14
CA SER A 12 26.71 5.55 -4.62
C SER A 12 27.54 4.27 -4.85
N HIS A 13 28.10 4.10 -6.04
CA HIS A 13 29.04 3.02 -6.34
C HIS A 13 30.17 3.52 -7.26
N GLY A 14 31.38 3.67 -6.71
CA GLY A 14 32.48 4.32 -7.41
C GLY A 14 32.13 5.78 -7.75
N GLU A 15 32.25 6.15 -9.02
CA GLU A 15 31.88 7.48 -9.54
C GLU A 15 30.38 7.62 -9.87
N VAL A 16 29.58 6.56 -9.69
CA VAL A 16 28.16 6.57 -10.04
C VAL A 16 27.31 6.94 -8.83
N GLU A 17 26.53 8.00 -8.97
CA GLU A 17 25.45 8.38 -8.04
C GLU A 17 24.09 8.26 -8.73
N LYS A 18 23.16 7.53 -8.11
CA LYS A 18 21.79 7.40 -8.60
C LYS A 18 20.79 7.54 -7.46
N THR A 19 19.82 8.42 -7.65
CA THR A 19 18.63 8.49 -6.80
C THR A 19 17.59 7.51 -7.32
N VAL A 20 17.19 6.54 -6.50
CA VAL A 20 16.17 5.55 -6.84
C VAL A 20 14.92 5.75 -5.99
N GLU A 21 13.75 5.64 -6.60
CA GLU A 21 12.47 5.63 -5.88
C GLU A 21 12.18 4.22 -5.37
N ILE A 22 11.87 4.09 -4.10
CA ILE A 22 11.37 2.86 -3.48
C ILE A 22 9.86 2.85 -3.64
N LYS A 23 9.35 1.87 -4.40
CA LYS A 23 7.91 1.64 -4.55
C LYS A 23 7.50 0.42 -3.72
N PRO A 24 6.40 0.47 -2.95
CA PRO A 24 5.85 -0.72 -2.32
C PRO A 24 5.44 -1.73 -3.40
N TYR A 25 5.78 -2.99 -3.18
CA TYR A 25 5.43 -4.08 -4.08
C TYR A 25 4.05 -4.60 -3.72
N VAL A 26 3.13 -4.64 -4.69
CA VAL A 26 1.80 -5.22 -4.52
C VAL A 26 1.90 -6.72 -4.80
N LEU A 27 1.51 -7.54 -3.83
CA LEU A 27 1.53 -9.00 -3.90
C LEU A 27 0.16 -9.53 -4.28
N ASP A 28 0.16 -10.67 -4.97
CA ASP A 28 -1.05 -11.43 -5.24
C ASP A 28 -1.59 -12.13 -3.98
N ASP A 29 -2.90 -12.35 -3.97
CA ASP A 29 -3.62 -13.19 -3.00
C ASP A 29 -3.49 -12.78 -1.53
N GLN A 30 -3.19 -11.51 -1.27
CA GLN A 30 -3.16 -11.01 0.11
C GLN A 30 -4.56 -10.90 0.70
N PRO A 31 -4.77 -11.34 1.96
CA PRO A 31 -6.03 -11.08 2.65
C PRO A 31 -6.14 -9.59 3.00
N CYS A 32 -7.33 -9.16 3.40
CA CYS A 32 -7.51 -7.84 3.99
C CYS A 32 -6.79 -7.78 5.35
N ASP A 33 -5.82 -6.88 5.52
CA ASP A 33 -5.07 -6.75 6.77
C ASP A 33 -5.96 -6.28 7.94
N GLU A 34 -7.00 -5.51 7.62
CA GLU A 34 -7.92 -4.97 8.63
C GLU A 34 -8.85 -6.03 9.22
N CYS A 35 -9.34 -6.97 8.40
CA CYS A 35 -10.37 -7.93 8.83
C CYS A 35 -9.99 -9.40 8.63
N GLY A 36 -8.76 -9.71 8.23
CA GLY A 36 -8.31 -11.07 7.94
C GLY A 36 -9.10 -11.79 6.84
N GLY A 37 -9.93 -11.06 6.08
CA GLY A 37 -10.84 -11.63 5.08
C GLY A 37 -12.25 -11.98 5.59
N GLU A 38 -12.54 -11.82 6.89
CA GLU A 38 -13.84 -12.19 7.49
C GLU A 38 -15.02 -11.45 6.84
N ARG A 39 -14.82 -10.18 6.45
CA ARG A 39 -15.87 -9.34 5.86
C ARG A 39 -16.06 -9.57 4.35
N CYS A 40 -15.19 -10.35 3.71
CA CYS A 40 -15.17 -10.58 2.26
C CYS A 40 -15.06 -12.06 1.87
N ALA A 41 -15.47 -12.98 2.75
CA ALA A 41 -15.44 -14.43 2.52
C ALA A 41 -14.04 -14.96 2.15
N HIS A 42 -13.01 -14.42 2.80
CA HIS A 42 -11.60 -14.71 2.55
C HIS A 42 -11.16 -14.54 1.09
N ARG A 43 -11.90 -13.76 0.29
CA ARG A 43 -11.42 -13.32 -1.03
C ARG A 43 -10.20 -12.40 -0.84
N PRO A 44 -9.22 -12.48 -1.75
CA PRO A 44 -8.10 -11.55 -1.77
C PRO A 44 -8.54 -10.09 -1.74
N ALA A 45 -7.77 -9.25 -1.06
CA ALA A 45 -7.97 -7.81 -1.00
C ALA A 45 -7.64 -7.18 -2.37
N PRO A 46 -8.58 -6.48 -3.02
CA PRO A 46 -8.35 -5.87 -4.32
C PRO A 46 -7.57 -4.55 -4.24
N PHE A 47 -7.45 -3.96 -3.04
CA PHE A 47 -6.87 -2.64 -2.84
C PHE A 47 -5.67 -2.67 -1.91
N PHE A 48 -4.61 -1.96 -2.30
CA PHE A 48 -3.49 -1.64 -1.43
C PHE A 48 -3.38 -0.12 -1.25
N CYS A 49 -3.33 0.36 -0.01
CA CYS A 49 -3.12 1.78 0.26
C CYS A 49 -1.61 2.07 0.38
N PRO A 50 -0.99 2.84 -0.54
CA PRO A 50 0.45 3.11 -0.48
C PRO A 50 0.81 4.23 0.51
N HIS A 51 -0.18 4.89 1.11
CA HIS A 51 0.09 5.96 2.08
C HIS A 51 0.72 5.38 3.35
N LEU A 52 1.78 6.04 3.86
CA LEU A 52 2.58 5.55 4.99
C LEU A 52 1.78 5.27 6.26
N SER A 53 0.70 6.02 6.49
CA SER A 53 -0.18 5.82 7.65
C SER A 53 -1.07 4.58 7.54
N CYS A 54 -1.16 3.98 6.36
CA CYS A 54 -1.96 2.79 6.08
C CYS A 54 -1.04 1.63 5.71
N LEU A 55 -0.38 1.71 4.54
CA LEU A 55 0.54 0.70 4.00
C LEU A 55 0.01 -0.74 4.16
N GLN A 56 -1.25 -0.94 3.76
CA GLN A 56 -2.04 -2.13 4.07
C GLN A 56 -2.93 -2.52 2.90
N TYR A 57 -3.26 -3.81 2.84
CA TYR A 57 -4.27 -4.40 1.97
C TYR A 57 -5.67 -4.29 2.58
N TYR A 58 -6.63 -3.86 1.78
CA TYR A 58 -8.02 -3.71 2.21
C TYR A 58 -8.98 -4.40 1.24
N CYS A 59 -9.98 -5.09 1.79
CA CYS A 59 -11.18 -5.43 1.03
C CYS A 59 -12.05 -4.19 0.79
N GLU A 60 -12.95 -4.24 -0.20
CA GLU A 60 -13.83 -3.12 -0.56
C GLU A 60 -14.53 -2.49 0.66
N LYS A 61 -15.14 -3.33 1.51
CA LYS A 61 -15.87 -2.86 2.70
C LYS A 61 -14.97 -2.13 3.71
N CYS A 62 -13.76 -2.66 3.94
CA CYS A 62 -12.81 -2.01 4.85
C CYS A 62 -12.24 -0.73 4.25
N TRP A 63 -11.98 -0.73 2.93
CA TRP A 63 -11.51 0.44 2.22
C TRP A 63 -12.50 1.60 2.38
N GLU A 64 -13.77 1.40 2.01
CA GLU A 64 -14.82 2.41 2.12
C GLU A 64 -14.99 2.90 3.56
N SER A 65 -15.01 1.98 4.53
CA SER A 65 -15.21 2.34 5.94
C SER A 65 -14.07 3.19 6.52
N ILE A 66 -12.83 2.95 6.10
CA ILE A 66 -11.63 3.61 6.66
C ILE A 66 -11.29 4.89 5.89
N HIS A 67 -11.39 4.83 4.55
CA HIS A 67 -10.98 5.92 3.66
C HIS A 67 -12.12 6.89 3.35
N ALA A 68 -13.35 6.68 3.85
CA ALA A 68 -14.38 7.73 3.88
C ALA A 68 -14.13 8.79 4.97
N SER A 69 -13.20 8.56 5.89
CA SER A 69 -12.85 9.54 6.92
C SER A 69 -12.08 10.72 6.34
N ARG A 70 -12.35 11.96 6.81
CA ARG A 70 -11.66 13.18 6.35
C ARG A 70 -10.13 13.13 6.47
N ALA A 71 -9.61 12.30 7.38
CA ALA A 71 -8.17 12.14 7.57
C ALA A 71 -7.51 11.28 6.49
N ARG A 72 -8.29 10.56 5.67
CA ARG A 72 -7.81 9.55 4.70
C ARG A 72 -8.55 9.59 3.37
N GLU A 73 -9.37 10.61 3.12
CA GLU A 73 -10.23 10.73 1.93
C GLU A 73 -9.44 10.97 0.64
N ASP A 74 -8.23 11.51 0.76
CA ASP A 74 -7.31 11.78 -0.35
C ASP A 74 -6.43 10.57 -0.72
N HIS A 75 -6.45 9.52 0.10
CA HIS A 75 -5.71 8.30 -0.20
C HIS A 75 -6.29 7.60 -1.44
N LYS A 76 -5.42 7.25 -2.38
CA LYS A 76 -5.80 6.53 -3.60
C LYS A 76 -5.33 5.07 -3.52
N PRO A 77 -6.20 4.08 -3.77
CA PRO A 77 -5.78 2.70 -3.77
C PRO A 77 -4.92 2.43 -5.00
N LEU A 78 -3.88 1.63 -4.82
CA LEU A 78 -3.32 0.85 -5.93
C LEU A 78 -4.24 -0.34 -6.13
N VAL A 79 -4.84 -0.42 -7.32
CA VAL A 79 -5.70 -1.53 -7.72
C VAL A 79 -4.85 -2.53 -8.47
N LYS A 80 -5.08 -3.82 -8.24
CA LYS A 80 -4.52 -4.87 -9.09
C LYS A 80 -5.06 -4.66 -10.52
N GLU A 81 -4.21 -4.29 -11.49
CA GLU A 81 -4.60 -4.37 -12.90
C GLU A 81 -4.88 -5.84 -13.21
N ALA A 82 -6.06 -6.11 -13.80
CA ALA A 82 -6.57 -7.45 -14.09
C ALA A 82 -5.88 -8.09 -15.29
#